data_AF-A0A2M8Q1U8-F1
#
_entry.id   AF-A0A2M8Q1U8-F1
#
_cell.length_a   1.000
_cell.length_b   1.000
_cell.length_c   1.000
_cell.angle_alpha   90.00
_cell.angle_beta   90.00
_cell.angle_gamma   90.00
#
_symmetry.space_group_name_H-M   'P 1'
#
loop_
_entity.id
_entity.type
_entity.pdbx_description
1 polymer ?
#
loop_
_entity_poly.entity_id
_entity_poly.type
_entity_poly.pdbx_seq_one_letter_code
_entity_poly.pdbx_strand_id
1 'polypeptide(L)'
;MPTLLLFDVDGVLIQPSGYKLALRDTVNYFARRMGQADIDLSFEEIATFEACGLTNEWDSAALCVGALVVEVLLKAPALHRPTFDATLNAILTANVTVARPDFSGLAQEIAALNTEHHAVTDYTRKILCERLPVEQRSILDALFADIFSIETPTTRIQQCHTLGHQRFFETYGITAPFEAESYLIVHDTPLLHQESYKKLLAWRSNGERDFCIFTARPSLPPTGKTLGYAPEADLAAELLGLLGQVPIIGAGRLQWLAERHQRTTADYIKPYPTQALTAIGAALSQQEVSALEAAAALTESNLLVSPLADLRNQQTEVVVFEDSVGGILAAQRAVHKLQAYGLDVRLRSIGVSPEASKRAALANVADVVVDDVNAGVMLVLGDS
;
A
#
# COMPACT_ATOMS: atom_id res chain seq x y z
N MET A 1 19.68 -24.94 8.18
CA MET A 1 19.92 -23.50 7.93
C MET A 1 18.54 -22.88 7.98
N PRO A 2 18.24 -22.08 9.00
CA PRO A 2 16.95 -21.43 9.07
C PRO A 2 16.66 -20.63 7.82
N THR A 3 15.44 -20.78 7.30
CA THR A 3 14.96 -20.04 6.12
C THR A 3 13.69 -19.30 6.51
N LEU A 4 13.70 -17.99 6.34
CA LEU A 4 12.58 -17.10 6.65
C LEU A 4 12.03 -16.53 5.35
N LEU A 5 10.75 -16.77 5.04
CA LEU A 5 10.13 -16.20 3.85
C LEU A 5 9.34 -14.93 4.19
N LEU A 6 9.51 -13.89 3.39
CA LEU A 6 8.74 -12.65 3.51
C LEU A 6 7.90 -12.49 2.25
N PHE A 7 6.57 -12.47 2.39
CA PHE A 7 5.66 -12.31 1.27
C PHE A 7 4.97 -10.96 1.30
N ASP A 8 5.09 -10.18 0.22
CA ASP A 8 4.13 -9.10 -0.01
C ASP A 8 2.73 -9.68 -0.30
N VAL A 9 1.70 -8.84 -0.24
CA VAL A 9 0.32 -9.23 -0.53
C VAL A 9 -0.02 -8.90 -1.97
N ASP A 10 0.13 -7.64 -2.38
CA ASP A 10 -0.43 -7.13 -3.62
C ASP A 10 0.47 -7.52 -4.79
N GLY A 11 -0.10 -8.17 -5.82
CA GLY A 11 0.68 -8.69 -6.95
C GLY A 11 1.51 -9.95 -6.63
N VAL A 12 1.57 -10.37 -5.37
CA VAL A 12 2.27 -11.59 -4.92
C VAL A 12 1.29 -12.65 -4.43
N LEU A 13 0.64 -12.43 -3.30
CA LEU A 13 -0.31 -13.40 -2.72
C LEU A 13 -1.73 -13.16 -3.19
N ILE A 14 -2.08 -11.93 -3.56
CA ILE A 14 -3.42 -11.49 -3.97
C ILE A 14 -3.33 -10.64 -5.24
N GLN A 15 -4.29 -10.83 -6.13
CA GLN A 15 -4.61 -9.87 -7.18
C GLN A 15 -5.48 -8.75 -6.58
N PRO A 16 -5.00 -7.49 -6.48
CA PRO A 16 -5.65 -6.42 -5.74
C PRO A 16 -6.79 -5.73 -6.53
N SER A 17 -7.73 -6.51 -7.06
CA SER A 17 -8.83 -5.95 -7.86
C SER A 17 -9.75 -5.06 -7.04
N GLY A 18 -9.88 -5.30 -5.72
CA GLY A 18 -10.74 -4.53 -4.84
C GLY A 18 -10.37 -3.06 -4.80
N TYR A 19 -9.09 -2.72 -4.64
CA TYR A 19 -8.65 -1.32 -4.65
C TYR A 19 -8.84 -0.64 -6.00
N LYS A 20 -8.53 -1.33 -7.11
CA LYS A 20 -8.65 -0.75 -8.45
C LYS A 20 -10.10 -0.39 -8.78
N LEU A 21 -11.04 -1.25 -8.39
CA LEU A 21 -12.47 -0.97 -8.50
C LEU A 21 -12.91 0.14 -7.55
N ALA A 22 -12.43 0.13 -6.30
CA ALA A 22 -12.77 1.16 -5.32
C ALA A 22 -12.30 2.55 -5.78
N LEU A 23 -11.10 2.64 -6.38
CA LEU A 23 -10.59 3.88 -6.97
C LEU A 23 -11.49 4.36 -8.11
N ARG A 24 -11.83 3.47 -9.07
CA ARG A 24 -12.74 3.81 -10.18
C ARG A 24 -14.06 4.36 -9.67
N ASP A 25 -14.69 3.65 -8.73
CA ASP A 25 -16.02 4.04 -8.23
C ASP A 25 -15.98 5.27 -7.33
N THR A 26 -14.87 5.52 -6.64
CA THR A 26 -14.63 6.78 -5.93
C THR A 26 -14.59 7.96 -6.91
N VAL A 27 -13.87 7.83 -8.02
CA VAL A 27 -13.78 8.89 -9.02
C VAL A 27 -15.13 9.11 -9.70
N ASN A 28 -15.84 8.02 -10.05
CA ASN A 28 -17.20 8.09 -10.59
C ASN A 28 -18.19 8.72 -9.59
N TYR A 29 -18.08 8.43 -8.29
CA TYR A 29 -18.90 9.06 -7.25
C TYR A 29 -18.76 10.59 -7.28
N PHE A 30 -17.53 11.11 -7.31
CA PHE A 30 -17.31 12.56 -7.37
C PHE A 30 -17.68 13.18 -8.71
N ALA A 31 -17.47 12.47 -9.82
CA ALA A 31 -17.94 12.91 -11.14
C ALA A 31 -19.46 13.11 -11.15
N ARG A 32 -20.22 12.13 -10.64
CA ARG A 32 -21.68 12.22 -10.50
C ARG A 32 -22.11 13.33 -9.54
N ARG A 33 -21.39 13.55 -8.42
CA ARG A 33 -21.62 14.68 -7.49
C ARG A 33 -21.47 16.05 -8.15
N MET A 34 -20.72 16.13 -9.25
CA MET A 34 -20.57 17.34 -10.08
C MET A 34 -21.48 17.35 -11.32
N GLY A 35 -22.35 16.35 -11.50
CA GLY A 35 -23.19 16.22 -12.69
C GLY A 35 -22.41 15.85 -13.96
N GLN A 36 -21.19 15.33 -13.83
CA GLN A 36 -20.42 14.79 -14.95
C GLN A 36 -20.86 13.36 -15.27
N ALA A 37 -20.52 12.90 -16.48
CA ALA A 37 -20.61 11.48 -16.81
C ALA A 37 -19.58 10.66 -16.02
N ASP A 38 -19.79 9.35 -15.95
CA ASP A 38 -18.82 8.44 -15.38
C ASP A 38 -17.50 8.53 -16.13
N ILE A 39 -16.41 8.54 -15.37
CA ILE A 39 -15.04 8.69 -15.85
C ILE A 39 -14.47 7.35 -16.29
N ASP A 40 -14.89 6.28 -15.61
CA ASP A 40 -14.55 4.89 -15.87
C ASP A 40 -13.04 4.68 -16.07
N LEU A 41 -12.27 4.98 -15.03
CA LEU A 41 -10.82 4.73 -15.01
C LEU A 41 -10.51 3.28 -15.39
N SER A 42 -9.72 3.11 -16.45
CA SER A 42 -9.27 1.79 -16.87
C SER A 42 -8.17 1.26 -15.94
N PHE A 43 -7.98 -0.06 -15.90
CA PHE A 43 -6.89 -0.65 -15.11
C PHE A 43 -5.51 -0.34 -15.71
N GLU A 44 -5.45 -0.04 -17.01
CA GLU A 44 -4.23 0.43 -17.69
C GLU A 44 -3.83 1.83 -17.22
N GLU A 45 -4.80 2.74 -17.04
CA GLU A 45 -4.54 4.05 -16.44
C GLU A 45 -4.06 3.93 -15.00
N ILE A 46 -4.69 3.06 -14.20
CA ILE A 46 -4.25 2.81 -12.82
C ILE A 46 -2.82 2.23 -12.80
N ALA A 47 -2.50 1.29 -13.69
CA ALA A 47 -1.14 0.77 -13.83
C ALA A 47 -0.14 1.87 -14.25
N THR A 48 -0.58 2.84 -15.05
CA THR A 48 0.23 4.01 -15.40
C THR A 48 0.49 4.90 -14.19
N PHE A 49 -0.50 5.09 -13.31
CA PHE A 49 -0.31 5.82 -12.04
C PHE A 49 0.75 5.14 -11.17
N GLU A 50 0.63 3.83 -10.97
CA GLU A 50 1.59 3.02 -10.22
C GLU A 50 3.01 3.16 -10.79
N ALA A 51 3.16 3.08 -12.11
CA ALA A 51 4.45 3.24 -12.79
C ALA A 51 5.04 4.66 -12.65
N CYS A 52 4.19 5.67 -12.44
CA CYS A 52 4.57 7.06 -12.18
C CYS A 52 4.82 7.37 -10.69
N GLY A 53 4.76 6.36 -9.81
CA GLY A 53 4.99 6.52 -8.37
C GLY A 53 3.74 6.85 -7.56
N LEU A 54 2.56 6.97 -8.18
CA LEU A 54 1.27 7.05 -7.49
C LEU A 54 0.83 5.63 -7.08
N THR A 55 1.56 5.02 -6.15
CA THR A 55 1.39 3.61 -5.78
C THR A 55 0.34 3.37 -4.70
N ASN A 56 -0.32 4.44 -4.22
CA ASN A 56 -1.48 4.31 -3.35
C ASN A 56 -2.70 4.93 -4.04
N GLU A 57 -3.86 4.32 -3.80
CA GLU A 57 -5.09 4.74 -4.46
C GLU A 57 -5.68 6.02 -3.85
N TRP A 58 -5.29 6.41 -2.64
CA TRP A 58 -5.73 7.67 -2.02
C TRP A 58 -5.18 8.89 -2.76
N ASP A 59 -3.88 8.86 -3.12
CA ASP A 59 -3.23 9.82 -4.01
C ASP A 59 -3.90 9.83 -5.37
N SER A 60 -4.12 8.64 -5.95
CA SER A 60 -4.74 8.51 -7.27
C SER A 60 -6.17 9.08 -7.30
N ALA A 61 -6.95 8.86 -6.24
CA ALA A 61 -8.29 9.41 -6.11
C ALA A 61 -8.25 10.93 -5.96
N ALA A 62 -7.38 11.47 -5.11
CA ALA A 62 -7.19 12.91 -4.94
C ALA A 62 -6.74 13.58 -6.25
N LEU A 63 -5.81 12.97 -6.99
CA LEU A 63 -5.37 13.41 -8.31
C LEU A 63 -6.53 13.50 -9.30
N CYS A 64 -7.29 12.42 -9.45
CA CYS A 64 -8.35 12.35 -10.46
C CYS A 64 -9.48 13.32 -10.14
N VAL A 65 -9.93 13.37 -8.88
CA VAL A 65 -11.00 14.28 -8.45
C VAL A 65 -10.52 15.73 -8.48
N GLY A 66 -9.30 16.00 -8.03
CA GLY A 66 -8.70 17.33 -8.09
C GLY A 66 -8.59 17.87 -9.52
N ALA A 67 -8.11 17.04 -10.46
CA ALA A 67 -8.01 17.41 -11.86
C ALA A 67 -9.39 17.74 -12.48
N LEU A 68 -10.43 16.96 -12.15
CA LEU A 68 -11.80 17.25 -12.60
C LEU A 68 -12.31 18.59 -12.07
N VAL A 69 -12.11 18.86 -10.77
CA VAL A 69 -12.51 20.14 -10.15
C VAL A 69 -11.76 21.30 -10.80
N VAL A 70 -10.46 21.15 -11.07
CA VAL A 70 -9.66 22.15 -11.76
C VAL A 70 -10.21 22.45 -13.15
N GLU A 71 -10.49 21.43 -13.98
CA GLU A 71 -11.06 21.65 -15.32
C GLU A 71 -12.40 22.40 -15.28
N VAL A 72 -13.26 22.08 -14.30
CA VAL A 72 -14.53 22.79 -14.14
C VAL A 72 -14.31 24.24 -13.72
N LEU A 73 -13.42 24.51 -12.78
CA LEU A 73 -13.15 25.88 -12.30
C LEU A 73 -12.40 26.71 -13.34
N LEU A 74 -11.57 26.12 -14.20
CA LEU A 74 -10.99 26.80 -15.36
C LEU A 74 -12.06 27.25 -16.35
N LYS A 75 -13.07 26.40 -16.59
CA LYS A 75 -14.19 26.72 -17.49
C LYS A 75 -15.18 27.70 -16.88
N ALA A 76 -15.44 27.62 -15.57
CA ALA A 76 -16.42 28.43 -14.86
C ALA A 76 -15.91 28.86 -13.46
N PRO A 77 -14.99 29.84 -13.39
CA PRO A 77 -14.34 30.24 -12.14
C PRO A 77 -15.31 30.73 -11.05
N ALA A 78 -16.45 31.31 -11.46
CA ALA A 78 -17.48 31.82 -10.56
C ALA A 78 -18.21 30.73 -9.74
N LEU A 79 -17.95 29.44 -10.01
CA LEU A 79 -18.53 28.32 -9.26
C LEU A 79 -17.76 27.97 -7.98
N HIS A 80 -16.56 28.51 -7.79
CA HIS A 80 -15.80 28.33 -6.56
C HIS A 80 -16.61 28.81 -5.34
N ARG A 81 -16.64 28.01 -4.28
CA ARG A 81 -17.26 28.32 -2.99
C ARG A 81 -16.27 28.07 -1.85
N PRO A 82 -16.51 28.58 -0.64
CA PRO A 82 -15.59 28.43 0.48
C PRO A 82 -15.28 27.00 0.90
N THR A 83 -16.12 26.02 0.55
CA THR A 83 -15.91 24.61 0.90
C THR A 83 -15.97 23.72 -0.33
N PHE A 84 -15.35 22.54 -0.23
CA PHE A 84 -15.34 21.52 -1.27
C PHE A 84 -16.77 21.12 -1.65
N ASP A 85 -17.58 20.70 -0.68
CA ASP A 85 -18.99 20.30 -0.93
C ASP A 85 -19.83 21.43 -1.52
N ALA A 86 -19.67 22.67 -1.04
CA ALA A 86 -20.42 23.80 -1.61
C ALA A 86 -20.01 24.07 -3.07
N THR A 87 -18.74 23.85 -3.41
CA THR A 87 -18.25 23.97 -4.78
C THR A 87 -18.83 22.87 -5.66
N LEU A 88 -18.81 21.61 -5.22
CA LEU A 88 -19.43 20.50 -5.98
C LEU A 88 -20.93 20.76 -6.24
N ASN A 89 -21.66 21.23 -5.21
CA ASN A 89 -23.09 21.56 -5.35
C ASN A 89 -23.34 22.71 -6.33
N ALA A 90 -22.48 23.74 -6.32
CA ALA A 90 -22.56 24.85 -7.28
C ALA A 90 -22.31 24.36 -8.71
N ILE A 91 -21.34 23.46 -8.91
CA ILE A 91 -21.05 22.82 -10.19
C ILE A 91 -22.26 22.02 -10.70
N LEU A 92 -22.81 21.15 -9.86
CA LEU A 92 -23.99 20.36 -10.18
C LEU A 92 -25.19 21.25 -10.58
N THR A 93 -25.45 22.30 -9.80
CA THR A 93 -26.58 23.22 -10.05
C THR A 93 -26.41 24.00 -11.35
N ALA A 94 -25.18 24.41 -11.67
CA ALA A 94 -24.88 25.11 -12.92
C ALA A 94 -24.87 24.19 -14.14
N ASN A 95 -24.87 22.86 -13.94
CA ASN A 95 -24.84 21.84 -14.98
C ASN A 95 -23.70 22.07 -15.99
N VAL A 96 -22.53 22.48 -15.49
CA VAL A 96 -21.34 22.70 -16.33
C VAL A 96 -20.67 21.37 -16.57
N THR A 97 -20.55 20.98 -17.84
CA THR A 97 -19.82 19.77 -18.24
C THR A 97 -18.41 20.11 -18.72
N VAL A 98 -17.44 19.24 -18.44
CA VAL A 98 -16.07 19.34 -18.95
C VAL A 98 -15.66 18.08 -19.70
N ALA A 99 -14.62 18.19 -20.52
CA ALA A 99 -13.98 17.02 -21.09
C ALA A 99 -13.28 16.24 -19.97
N ARG A 100 -13.24 14.90 -20.11
CA ARG A 100 -12.47 14.04 -19.22
C ARG A 100 -10.99 14.43 -19.27
N PRO A 101 -10.32 14.73 -18.15
CA PRO A 101 -8.89 14.98 -18.12
C PRO A 101 -8.07 13.79 -18.64
N ASP A 102 -6.90 14.06 -19.20
CA ASP A 102 -5.88 13.04 -19.47
C ASP A 102 -5.11 12.72 -18.19
N PHE A 103 -5.65 11.80 -17.39
CA PHE A 103 -5.05 11.43 -16.10
C PHE A 103 -3.70 10.75 -16.27
N SER A 104 -3.51 9.95 -17.33
CA SER A 104 -2.23 9.29 -17.61
C SER A 104 -1.15 10.31 -17.96
N GLY A 105 -1.47 11.27 -18.84
CA GLY A 105 -0.58 12.38 -19.15
C GLY A 105 -0.23 13.22 -17.93
N LEU A 106 -1.20 13.48 -17.04
CA LEU A 106 -0.95 14.19 -15.78
C LEU A 106 -0.03 13.41 -14.84
N ALA A 107 -0.23 12.09 -14.68
CA ALA A 107 0.63 11.25 -13.86
C ALA A 107 2.08 11.24 -14.40
N GLN A 108 2.25 11.18 -15.71
CA GLN A 108 3.56 11.24 -16.37
C GLN A 108 4.23 12.61 -16.19
N GLU A 109 3.46 13.70 -16.27
CA GLU A 109 3.95 15.06 -15.99
C GLU A 109 4.47 15.17 -14.54
N ILE A 110 3.70 14.67 -13.58
CA ILE A 110 4.09 14.63 -12.15
C ILE A 110 5.38 13.83 -11.96
N ALA A 111 5.46 12.63 -12.54
CA ALA A 111 6.64 11.78 -12.43
C ALA A 111 7.89 12.43 -13.04
N ALA A 112 7.76 13.09 -14.20
CA ALA A 112 8.86 13.78 -14.85
C ALA A 112 9.37 14.98 -14.02
N LEU A 113 8.51 15.63 -13.26
CA LEU A 113 8.85 16.76 -12.40
C LEU A 113 9.36 16.33 -11.00
N ASN A 114 9.02 15.13 -10.54
CA ASN A 114 9.45 14.58 -9.26
C ASN A 114 10.81 13.85 -9.37
N THR A 115 11.85 14.54 -9.83
CA THR A 115 13.19 13.96 -10.08
C THR A 115 13.91 13.49 -8.82
N GLU A 116 13.47 13.92 -7.64
CA GLU A 116 14.07 13.61 -6.34
C GLU A 116 13.26 12.56 -5.54
N HIS A 117 12.20 11.98 -6.12
CA HIS A 117 11.36 10.95 -5.50
C HIS A 117 10.76 11.37 -4.15
N HIS A 118 10.33 12.62 -4.03
CA HIS A 118 9.56 13.11 -2.89
C HIS A 118 8.14 12.54 -2.89
N ALA A 119 7.37 12.79 -1.82
CA ALA A 119 5.97 12.43 -1.74
C ALA A 119 5.18 12.98 -2.94
N VAL A 120 4.55 12.08 -3.70
CA VAL A 120 3.89 12.43 -4.98
C VAL A 120 2.66 13.32 -4.76
N THR A 121 2.02 13.22 -3.58
CA THR A 121 0.90 14.05 -3.14
C THR A 121 1.19 15.54 -3.25
N ASP A 122 2.35 15.99 -2.74
CA ASP A 122 2.72 17.40 -2.68
C ASP A 122 2.94 17.99 -4.07
N TYR A 123 3.60 17.22 -4.95
CA TYR A 123 3.83 17.61 -6.33
C TYR A 123 2.52 17.65 -7.13
N THR A 124 1.65 16.66 -6.92
CA THR A 124 0.31 16.64 -7.52
C THR A 124 -0.48 17.88 -7.13
N ARG A 125 -0.54 18.18 -5.82
CA ARG A 125 -1.21 19.39 -5.30
C ARG A 125 -0.61 20.65 -5.91
N LYS A 126 0.72 20.75 -5.98
CA LYS A 126 1.42 21.91 -6.54
C LYS A 126 1.04 22.14 -8.01
N ILE A 127 1.14 21.11 -8.85
CA ILE A 127 0.83 21.19 -10.28
C ILE A 127 -0.63 21.59 -10.51
N LEU A 128 -1.56 21.01 -9.77
CA LEU A 128 -2.98 21.36 -9.85
C LEU A 128 -3.26 22.79 -9.33
N CYS A 129 -2.63 23.21 -8.24
CA CYS A 129 -2.74 24.57 -7.71
C CYS A 129 -2.25 25.63 -8.70
N GLU A 130 -1.17 25.36 -9.44
CA GLU A 130 -0.60 26.28 -10.42
C GLU A 130 -1.56 26.58 -11.59
N ARG A 131 -2.51 25.69 -11.85
CA ARG A 131 -3.57 25.88 -12.86
C ARG A 131 -4.68 26.82 -12.36
N LEU A 132 -4.84 27.01 -11.05
CA LEU A 132 -5.91 27.82 -10.48
C LEU A 132 -5.45 29.23 -10.05
N PRO A 133 -6.36 30.23 -10.09
CA PRO A 133 -6.16 31.51 -9.41
C PRO A 133 -5.87 31.32 -7.92
N VAL A 134 -5.03 32.17 -7.34
CA VAL A 134 -4.52 32.03 -5.95
C VAL A 134 -5.66 31.88 -4.94
N GLU A 135 -6.73 32.64 -5.11
CA GLU A 135 -7.92 32.66 -4.26
C GLU A 135 -8.76 31.38 -4.31
N GLN A 136 -8.52 30.48 -5.27
CA GLN A 136 -9.23 29.22 -5.42
C GLN A 136 -8.41 28.00 -5.02
N ARG A 137 -7.08 28.16 -4.84
CA ARG A 137 -6.16 27.03 -4.61
C ARG A 137 -6.48 26.25 -3.34
N SER A 138 -7.01 26.91 -2.32
CA SER A 138 -7.36 26.27 -1.04
C SER A 138 -8.43 25.19 -1.18
N ILE A 139 -9.18 25.15 -2.29
CA ILE A 139 -10.17 24.10 -2.53
C ILE A 139 -9.52 22.71 -2.62
N LEU A 140 -8.27 22.65 -3.08
CA LEU A 140 -7.49 21.43 -3.20
C LEU A 140 -6.94 20.96 -1.85
N ASP A 141 -6.89 21.82 -0.83
CA ASP A 141 -6.47 21.41 0.52
C ASP A 141 -7.42 20.38 1.11
N ALA A 142 -8.72 20.44 0.74
CA ALA A 142 -9.69 19.42 1.13
C ALA A 142 -9.33 18.01 0.63
N LEU A 143 -8.54 17.89 -0.44
CA LEU A 143 -8.15 16.61 -1.05
C LEU A 143 -6.73 16.18 -0.69
N PHE A 144 -5.82 17.14 -0.47
CA PHE A 144 -4.39 16.87 -0.40
C PHE A 144 -3.75 17.23 0.95
N ALA A 145 -4.44 17.89 1.88
CA ALA A 145 -3.84 18.27 3.16
C ALA A 145 -3.42 17.05 4.01
N ASP A 146 -4.22 15.99 3.98
CA ASP A 146 -3.90 14.70 4.58
C ASP A 146 -4.67 13.58 3.88
N ILE A 147 -4.07 12.99 2.85
CA ILE A 147 -4.70 11.91 2.07
C ILE A 147 -4.94 10.62 2.88
N PHE A 148 -4.33 10.48 4.06
CA PHE A 148 -4.50 9.32 4.93
C PHE A 148 -5.68 9.49 5.91
N SER A 149 -6.17 10.72 6.07
CA SER A 149 -7.28 11.03 6.97
C SER A 149 -8.62 10.61 6.40
N ILE A 150 -9.45 9.98 7.24
CA ILE A 150 -10.86 9.67 6.91
C ILE A 150 -11.74 10.93 6.82
N GLU A 151 -11.21 12.09 7.19
CA GLU A 151 -11.83 13.40 6.97
C GLU A 151 -11.65 13.89 5.53
N THR A 152 -10.65 13.39 4.81
CA THR A 152 -10.44 13.69 3.40
C THR A 152 -11.55 13.04 2.56
N PRO A 153 -12.31 13.80 1.75
CA PRO A 153 -13.50 13.29 1.08
C PRO A 153 -13.24 12.09 0.18
N THR A 154 -12.15 12.10 -0.59
CA THR A 154 -11.77 10.97 -1.47
C THR A 154 -11.46 9.73 -0.65
N THR A 155 -10.62 9.86 0.39
CA THR A 155 -10.26 8.77 1.30
C THR A 155 -11.49 8.17 1.98
N ARG A 156 -12.43 9.00 2.45
CA ARG A 156 -13.69 8.56 3.05
C ARG A 156 -14.53 7.69 2.12
N ILE A 157 -14.75 8.15 0.89
CA ILE A 157 -15.55 7.45 -0.10
C ILE A 157 -14.87 6.15 -0.53
N GLN A 158 -13.56 6.22 -0.78
CA GLN A 158 -12.77 5.07 -1.16
C GLN A 158 -12.75 4.00 -0.08
N GLN A 159 -12.52 4.38 1.18
CA GLN A 159 -12.57 3.46 2.32
C GLN A 159 -13.93 2.78 2.47
N CYS A 160 -15.02 3.49 2.17
CA CYS A 160 -16.35 2.88 2.17
C CYS A 160 -16.51 1.80 1.09
N HIS A 161 -15.97 2.00 -0.12
CA HIS A 161 -15.92 0.95 -1.15
C HIS A 161 -15.01 -0.22 -0.74
N THR A 162 -13.79 0.08 -0.28
CA THR A 162 -12.79 -0.90 0.12
C THR A 162 -13.31 -1.83 1.22
N LEU A 163 -13.77 -1.26 2.34
CA LEU A 163 -14.18 -2.01 3.52
C LEU A 163 -15.65 -2.46 3.49
N GLY A 164 -16.49 -1.79 2.70
CA GLY A 164 -17.95 -1.92 2.80
C GLY A 164 -18.50 -1.19 4.02
N HIS A 165 -19.79 -0.88 3.99
CA HIS A 165 -20.43 0.03 4.95
C HIS A 165 -20.37 -0.43 6.42
N GLN A 166 -20.56 -1.73 6.68
CA GLN A 166 -20.53 -2.26 8.05
C GLN A 166 -19.14 -2.12 8.67
N ARG A 167 -18.11 -2.59 7.94
CA ARG A 167 -16.73 -2.57 8.43
C ARG A 167 -16.17 -1.16 8.47
N PHE A 168 -16.56 -0.29 7.54
CA PHE A 168 -16.26 1.14 7.63
C PHE A 168 -16.73 1.73 8.97
N PHE A 169 -17.99 1.49 9.36
CA PHE A 169 -18.52 1.94 10.64
C PHE A 169 -17.74 1.34 11.82
N GLU A 170 -17.44 0.05 11.78
CA GLU A 170 -16.67 -0.62 12.83
C GLU A 170 -15.23 -0.11 12.97
N THR A 171 -14.60 0.29 11.85
CA THR A 171 -13.22 0.79 11.82
C THR A 171 -13.14 2.23 12.29
N TYR A 172 -14.04 3.10 11.83
CA TYR A 172 -13.93 4.54 12.04
C TYR A 172 -14.92 5.11 13.06
N GLY A 173 -15.93 4.35 13.49
CA GLY A 173 -16.96 4.80 14.42
C GLY A 173 -17.90 5.88 13.85
N ILE A 174 -17.83 6.11 12.54
CA ILE A 174 -18.65 7.09 11.82
C ILE A 174 -19.53 6.40 10.79
N THR A 175 -20.72 6.97 10.55
CA THR A 175 -21.67 6.42 9.58
C THR A 175 -21.05 6.38 8.19
N ALA A 176 -21.18 5.24 7.51
CA ALA A 176 -20.73 5.08 6.14
C ALA A 176 -21.48 6.03 5.20
N PRO A 177 -20.80 6.63 4.20
CA PRO A 177 -21.43 7.55 3.27
C PRO A 177 -22.51 6.90 2.38
N PHE A 178 -22.44 5.58 2.17
CA PHE A 178 -23.42 4.79 1.42
C PHE A 178 -23.34 3.31 1.84
N GLU A 179 -24.36 2.54 1.48
CA GLU A 179 -24.34 1.08 1.63
C GLU A 179 -23.58 0.44 0.46
N ALA A 180 -22.58 -0.38 0.80
CA ALA A 180 -21.81 -1.16 -0.17
C ALA A 180 -21.26 -2.43 0.49
N GLU A 181 -21.04 -3.47 -0.32
CA GLU A 181 -20.23 -4.62 0.05
C GLU A 181 -18.74 -4.26 0.05
N SER A 182 -17.93 -5.05 0.75
CA SER A 182 -16.47 -4.84 0.80
C SER A 182 -15.82 -5.28 -0.51
N TYR A 183 -15.22 -4.35 -1.24
CA TYR A 183 -14.54 -4.68 -2.49
C TYR A 183 -13.33 -5.58 -2.27
N LEU A 184 -12.63 -5.44 -1.14
CA LEU A 184 -11.56 -6.37 -0.78
C LEU A 184 -12.05 -7.81 -0.59
N ILE A 185 -13.30 -8.01 -0.16
CA ILE A 185 -13.85 -9.38 -0.03
C ILE A 185 -14.39 -9.89 -1.35
N VAL A 186 -15.10 -9.04 -2.10
CA VAL A 186 -15.84 -9.47 -3.28
C VAL A 186 -14.93 -9.64 -4.50
N HIS A 187 -13.85 -8.88 -4.59
CA HIS A 187 -13.07 -8.76 -5.82
C HIS A 187 -11.61 -9.20 -5.72
N ASP A 188 -10.99 -9.19 -4.54
CA ASP A 188 -9.63 -9.72 -4.40
C ASP A 188 -9.62 -11.24 -4.64
N THR A 189 -8.55 -11.72 -5.28
CA THR A 189 -8.41 -13.14 -5.62
C THR A 189 -7.04 -13.65 -5.16
N PRO A 190 -6.97 -14.80 -4.45
CA PRO A 190 -5.71 -15.45 -4.13
C PRO A 190 -4.92 -15.83 -5.38
N LEU A 191 -3.62 -15.54 -5.40
CA LEU A 191 -2.67 -15.95 -6.44
C LEU A 191 -1.91 -17.24 -6.06
N LEU A 192 -1.88 -17.57 -4.76
CA LEU A 192 -1.27 -18.80 -4.29
C LEU A 192 -2.23 -19.99 -4.51
N HIS A 193 -1.84 -20.92 -5.37
CA HIS A 193 -2.61 -22.13 -5.63
C HIS A 193 -2.63 -23.05 -4.42
N GLN A 194 -3.71 -23.84 -4.31
CA GLN A 194 -3.91 -24.76 -3.18
C GLN A 194 -2.76 -25.77 -3.00
N GLU A 195 -2.12 -26.20 -4.10
CA GLU A 195 -0.95 -27.09 -4.03
C GLU A 195 0.26 -26.41 -3.37
N SER A 196 0.62 -25.23 -3.84
CA SER A 196 1.72 -24.41 -3.29
C SER A 196 1.44 -24.04 -1.84
N TYR A 197 0.20 -23.67 -1.51
CA TYR A 197 -0.24 -23.39 -0.14
C TYR A 197 -0.01 -24.58 0.79
N LYS A 198 -0.45 -25.79 0.39
CA LYS A 198 -0.25 -27.01 1.18
C LYS A 198 1.24 -27.33 1.36
N LYS A 199 2.05 -27.18 0.31
CA LYS A 199 3.50 -27.39 0.38
C LYS A 199 4.16 -26.37 1.31
N LEU A 200 3.76 -25.11 1.25
CA LEU A 200 4.28 -24.04 2.10
C LEU A 200 3.97 -24.30 3.58
N LEU A 201 2.74 -24.69 3.92
CA LEU A 201 2.38 -25.05 5.29
C LEU A 201 3.11 -26.30 5.78
N ALA A 202 3.23 -27.33 4.93
CA ALA A 202 4.01 -28.52 5.26
C ALA A 202 5.49 -28.19 5.48
N TRP A 203 6.05 -27.31 4.65
CA TRP A 203 7.43 -26.85 4.77
C TRP A 203 7.69 -26.13 6.09
N ARG A 204 6.76 -25.29 6.54
CA ARG A 204 6.81 -24.59 7.83
C ARG A 204 6.76 -25.50 9.05
N SER A 205 6.14 -26.68 8.95
CA SER A 205 6.04 -27.61 10.09
C SER A 205 7.39 -28.14 10.61
N ASN A 206 8.48 -27.89 9.87
CA ASN A 206 9.84 -28.19 10.26
C ASN A 206 10.47 -26.94 10.93
N GLY A 207 10.65 -26.95 12.26
CA GLY A 207 10.86 -25.79 13.14
C GLY A 207 12.08 -24.88 12.91
N GLU A 208 12.78 -24.98 11.78
CA GLU A 208 13.77 -24.01 11.30
C GLU A 208 13.21 -23.12 10.16
N ARG A 209 11.92 -23.21 9.87
CA ARG A 209 11.28 -22.60 8.69
C ARG A 209 10.02 -21.87 9.10
N ASP A 210 9.95 -20.59 8.77
CA ASP A 210 8.74 -19.81 8.99
C ASP A 210 8.60 -18.73 7.91
N PHE A 211 7.44 -18.07 7.90
CA PHE A 211 7.19 -16.97 7.00
C PHE A 211 6.29 -15.91 7.61
N CYS A 212 6.40 -14.70 7.06
CA CYS A 212 5.66 -13.53 7.49
C CYS A 212 5.07 -12.83 6.27
N ILE A 213 3.85 -12.31 6.42
CA ILE A 213 3.25 -11.37 5.46
C ILE A 213 3.78 -9.98 5.78
N PHE A 214 4.33 -9.25 4.81
CA PHE A 214 4.83 -7.88 5.02
C PHE A 214 4.35 -6.98 3.87
N THR A 215 3.36 -6.12 4.14
CA THR A 215 2.61 -5.41 3.09
C THR A 215 2.40 -3.95 3.41
N ALA A 216 2.24 -3.12 2.37
CA ALA A 216 1.86 -1.73 2.55
C ALA A 216 0.37 -1.54 2.88
N ARG A 217 -0.47 -2.59 2.74
CA ARG A 217 -1.88 -2.50 3.16
C ARG A 217 -1.97 -2.10 4.63
N PRO A 218 -2.85 -1.14 4.98
CA PRO A 218 -3.34 -0.93 6.34
C PRO A 218 -3.66 -2.23 7.06
N SER A 219 -3.48 -2.24 8.36
CA SER A 219 -3.79 -3.39 9.19
C SER A 219 -4.31 -2.95 10.55
N LEU A 220 -4.80 -3.89 11.35
CA LEU A 220 -4.91 -3.69 12.78
C LEU A 220 -3.52 -3.45 13.39
N PRO A 221 -3.42 -2.76 14.55
CA PRO A 221 -2.18 -2.70 15.32
C PRO A 221 -1.93 -4.08 15.98
N PRO A 222 -0.70 -4.36 16.44
CA PRO A 222 -0.35 -5.67 16.99
C PRO A 222 -1.12 -6.02 18.28
N THR A 223 -1.75 -5.04 18.93
CA THR A 223 -2.57 -5.21 20.14
C THR A 223 -4.05 -5.52 19.84
N GLY A 224 -4.45 -5.62 18.58
CA GLY A 224 -5.83 -5.92 18.16
C GLY A 224 -6.67 -4.68 17.84
N LYS A 225 -7.98 -4.88 17.72
CA LYS A 225 -8.91 -3.87 17.16
C LYS A 225 -8.84 -2.54 17.91
N THR A 226 -8.53 -1.48 17.17
CA THR A 226 -8.48 -0.08 17.63
C THR A 226 -9.12 0.80 16.56
N LEU A 227 -9.85 1.84 16.96
CA LEU A 227 -10.48 2.77 16.02
C LEU A 227 -9.42 3.45 15.14
N GLY A 228 -9.75 3.66 13.86
CA GLY A 228 -8.87 4.31 12.89
C GLY A 228 -7.90 3.37 12.17
N TYR A 229 -7.79 2.11 12.60
CA TYR A 229 -6.93 1.10 11.96
C TYR A 229 -7.74 0.21 11.01
N ALA A 230 -7.61 0.45 9.70
CA ALA A 230 -8.30 -0.35 8.69
C ALA A 230 -7.68 -1.76 8.59
N PRO A 231 -8.46 -2.85 8.70
CA PRO A 231 -7.95 -4.22 8.80
C PRO A 231 -7.64 -4.85 7.42
N GLU A 232 -7.11 -4.10 6.47
CA GLU A 232 -7.06 -4.50 5.06
C GLU A 232 -6.08 -5.66 4.79
N ALA A 233 -4.91 -5.65 5.44
CA ALA A 233 -3.95 -6.75 5.44
C ALA A 233 -4.49 -7.98 6.20
N ASP A 234 -5.28 -7.75 7.26
CA ASP A 234 -5.89 -8.83 8.03
C ASP A 234 -6.99 -9.54 7.20
N LEU A 235 -7.77 -8.79 6.41
CA LEU A 235 -8.73 -9.34 5.44
C LEU A 235 -8.04 -10.11 4.32
N ALA A 236 -6.91 -9.61 3.81
CA ALA A 236 -6.08 -10.34 2.86
C ALA A 236 -5.61 -11.68 3.44
N ALA A 237 -5.10 -11.66 4.68
CA ALA A 237 -4.68 -12.88 5.36
C ALA A 237 -5.86 -13.82 5.64
N GLU A 238 -7.06 -13.31 5.93
CA GLU A 238 -8.27 -14.11 6.09
C GLU A 238 -8.65 -14.81 4.78
N LEU A 239 -8.67 -14.08 3.66
CA LEU A 239 -8.95 -14.61 2.32
C LEU A 239 -7.96 -15.71 1.93
N LEU A 240 -6.69 -15.57 2.33
CA LEU A 240 -5.63 -16.56 2.10
C LEU A 240 -5.69 -17.74 3.08
N GLY A 241 -6.56 -17.69 4.09
CA GLY A 241 -6.58 -18.68 5.17
C GLY A 241 -5.27 -18.69 5.97
N LEU A 242 -4.65 -17.53 6.18
CA LEU A 242 -3.39 -17.34 6.90
C LEU A 242 -3.54 -16.48 8.16
N LEU A 243 -4.70 -15.82 8.35
CA LEU A 243 -4.97 -15.01 9.53
C LEU A 243 -4.83 -15.84 10.81
N GLY A 244 -4.03 -15.34 11.76
CA GLY A 244 -3.74 -16.02 13.03
C GLY A 244 -2.80 -17.23 12.91
N GLN A 245 -2.38 -17.61 11.70
CA GLN A 245 -1.40 -18.67 11.49
C GLN A 245 0.01 -18.12 11.36
N VAL A 246 0.19 -16.99 10.69
CA VAL A 246 1.50 -16.34 10.50
C VAL A 246 1.46 -14.87 10.94
N PRO A 247 2.61 -14.29 11.31
CA PRO A 247 2.69 -12.87 11.61
C PRO A 247 2.39 -12.04 10.36
N ILE A 248 1.69 -10.94 10.56
CA ILE A 248 1.39 -9.96 9.51
C ILE A 248 2.07 -8.67 9.94
N ILE A 249 2.88 -8.05 9.09
CA ILE A 249 3.48 -6.73 9.30
C ILE A 249 2.93 -5.79 8.22
N GLY A 250 1.68 -5.37 8.41
CA GLY A 250 1.01 -4.35 7.60
C GLY A 250 1.27 -2.93 8.08
N ALA A 251 0.80 -1.93 7.34
CA ALA A 251 1.03 -0.51 7.64
C ALA A 251 0.45 -0.07 9.00
N GLY A 252 -0.63 -0.71 9.48
CA GLY A 252 -1.17 -0.38 10.81
C GLY A 252 -0.25 -0.79 11.96
N ARG A 253 0.49 -1.89 11.83
CA ARG A 253 1.51 -2.26 12.84
C ARG A 253 2.68 -1.28 12.87
N LEU A 254 3.05 -0.74 11.71
CA LEU A 254 4.06 0.30 11.61
C LEU A 254 3.54 1.65 12.12
N GLN A 255 2.26 1.98 11.89
CA GLN A 255 1.63 3.16 12.45
C GLN A 255 1.67 3.11 13.99
N TRP A 256 1.29 1.99 14.58
CA TRP A 256 1.37 1.79 16.03
C TRP A 256 2.79 2.02 16.58
N LEU A 257 3.80 1.55 15.85
CA LEU A 257 5.21 1.77 16.20
C LEU A 257 5.60 3.24 16.04
N ALA A 258 5.22 3.87 14.94
CA ALA A 258 5.52 5.26 14.62
C ALA A 258 4.95 6.23 15.66
N GLU A 259 3.70 6.02 16.08
CA GLU A 259 3.05 6.82 17.14
C GLU A 259 3.86 6.79 18.45
N ARG A 260 4.39 5.62 18.83
CA ARG A 260 5.22 5.46 20.05
C ARG A 260 6.57 6.14 19.95
N HIS A 261 7.09 6.28 18.74
CA HIS A 261 8.39 6.90 18.45
C HIS A 261 8.27 8.36 17.96
N GLN A 262 7.06 8.95 17.96
CA GLN A 262 6.80 10.31 17.45
C GLN A 262 7.25 10.47 15.98
N ARG A 263 6.98 9.45 15.18
CA ARG A 263 7.26 9.36 13.74
C ARG A 263 5.97 9.23 12.95
N THR A 264 6.10 9.19 11.64
CA THR A 264 5.03 8.86 10.71
C THR A 264 5.20 7.43 10.19
N THR A 265 4.12 6.78 9.75
CA THR A 265 4.19 5.45 9.11
C THR A 265 5.12 5.43 7.90
N ALA A 266 5.17 6.54 7.15
CA ALA A 266 6.03 6.71 5.98
C ALA A 266 7.53 6.60 6.31
N ASP A 267 7.94 6.89 7.55
CA ASP A 267 9.34 6.77 8.00
C ASP A 267 9.79 5.31 8.14
N TYR A 268 8.85 4.36 8.24
CA TYR A 268 9.13 2.94 8.54
C TYR A 268 8.71 1.95 7.45
N ILE A 269 7.77 2.34 6.58
CA ILE A 269 7.28 1.49 5.50
C ILE A 269 8.32 1.39 4.37
N LYS A 270 8.18 0.40 3.49
CA LYS A 270 9.02 0.25 2.28
C LYS A 270 9.16 1.60 1.54
N PRO A 271 10.36 2.00 1.08
CA PRO A 271 11.58 1.21 0.95
C PRO A 271 12.52 1.25 2.16
N TYR A 272 12.09 1.77 3.32
CA TYR A 272 12.90 1.77 4.54
C TYR A 272 13.01 0.35 5.12
N PRO A 273 14.15 0.00 5.76
CA PRO A 273 14.40 -1.37 6.22
C PRO A 273 13.54 -1.78 7.42
N THR A 274 12.90 -0.85 8.12
CA THR A 274 12.20 -1.13 9.38
C THR A 274 11.14 -2.22 9.22
N GLN A 275 10.26 -2.10 8.21
CA GLN A 275 9.24 -3.11 7.96
C GLN A 275 9.82 -4.51 7.67
N ALA A 276 10.87 -4.60 6.86
CA ALA A 276 11.50 -5.87 6.54
C ALA A 276 12.26 -6.47 7.74
N LEU A 277 12.93 -5.63 8.56
CA LEU A 277 13.53 -6.05 9.83
C LEU A 277 12.48 -6.60 10.78
N THR A 278 11.34 -5.91 10.91
CA THR A 278 10.22 -6.42 11.71
C THR A 278 9.73 -7.75 11.17
N ALA A 279 9.55 -7.90 9.85
CA ALA A 279 9.07 -9.15 9.26
C ALA A 279 10.05 -10.32 9.48
N ILE A 280 11.36 -10.08 9.40
CA ILE A 280 12.41 -11.07 9.76
C ILE A 280 12.29 -11.47 11.23
N GLY A 281 12.23 -10.48 12.15
CA GLY A 281 12.11 -10.75 13.58
C GLY A 281 10.81 -11.45 13.94
N ALA A 282 9.71 -11.12 13.26
CA ALA A 282 8.41 -11.72 13.47
C ALA A 282 8.35 -13.16 12.93
N ALA A 283 8.90 -13.43 11.74
CA ALA A 283 9.03 -14.79 11.22
C ALA A 283 9.85 -15.68 12.18
N LEU A 284 10.94 -15.13 12.73
CA LEU A 284 11.81 -15.85 13.67
C LEU A 284 11.14 -16.16 15.01
N SER A 285 10.38 -15.22 15.57
CA SER A 285 9.91 -15.28 16.97
C SER A 285 8.42 -15.54 17.15
N GLN A 286 7.64 -15.36 16.09
CA GLN A 286 6.17 -15.30 16.11
C GLN A 286 5.61 -14.20 17.03
N GLN A 287 6.42 -13.17 17.35
CA GLN A 287 6.04 -12.06 18.25
C GLN A 287 6.14 -10.71 17.52
N GLU A 288 5.00 -10.22 17.02
CA GLU A 288 4.94 -8.97 16.24
C GLU A 288 5.43 -7.75 17.04
N VAL A 289 5.01 -7.58 18.30
CA VAL A 289 5.40 -6.43 19.15
C VAL A 289 6.92 -6.40 19.38
N SER A 290 7.49 -7.52 19.85
CA SER A 290 8.93 -7.62 20.11
C SER A 290 9.75 -7.37 18.83
N ALA A 291 9.26 -7.85 17.68
CA ALA A 291 9.91 -7.63 16.39
C ALA A 291 9.84 -6.16 15.92
N LEU A 292 8.71 -5.46 16.16
CA LEU A 292 8.56 -4.03 15.86
C LEU A 292 9.54 -3.20 16.69
N GLU A 293 9.59 -3.44 18.00
CA GLU A 293 10.49 -2.72 18.91
C GLU A 293 11.96 -3.01 18.61
N ALA A 294 12.32 -4.25 18.28
CA ALA A 294 13.68 -4.62 17.88
C ALA A 294 14.11 -3.96 16.56
N ALA A 295 13.22 -3.90 15.58
CA ALA A 295 13.47 -3.22 14.32
C ALA A 295 13.72 -1.72 14.55
N ALA A 296 12.87 -1.05 15.34
CA ALA A 296 13.05 0.36 15.69
C ALA A 296 14.35 0.61 16.46
N ALA A 297 14.66 -0.22 17.46
CA ALA A 297 15.90 -0.14 18.22
C ALA A 297 17.13 -0.24 17.31
N LEU A 298 17.09 -1.14 16.32
CA LEU A 298 18.16 -1.26 15.35
C LEU A 298 18.18 -0.08 14.38
N THR A 299 17.05 0.37 13.84
CA THR A 299 16.99 1.44 12.83
C THR A 299 17.35 2.81 13.39
N GLU A 300 16.86 3.14 14.57
CA GLU A 300 16.97 4.49 15.16
C GLU A 300 18.15 4.62 16.11
N SER A 301 18.40 3.59 16.92
CA SER A 301 19.39 3.64 18.00
C SER A 301 20.62 2.78 17.74
N ASN A 302 20.67 2.07 16.60
CA ASN A 302 21.77 1.16 16.28
C ASN A 302 21.99 0.09 17.38
N LEU A 303 20.89 -0.38 17.99
CA LEU A 303 20.90 -1.42 19.02
C LEU A 303 20.33 -2.73 18.46
N LEU A 304 21.15 -3.78 18.45
CA LEU A 304 20.71 -5.12 18.09
C LEU A 304 20.16 -5.84 19.33
N VAL A 305 18.84 -6.02 19.38
CA VAL A 305 18.11 -6.70 20.46
C VAL A 305 17.24 -7.84 19.93
N SER A 306 16.81 -8.76 20.79
CA SER A 306 15.91 -9.86 20.40
C SER A 306 14.56 -9.31 19.88
N PRO A 307 13.93 -9.96 18.90
CA PRO A 307 14.31 -11.24 18.33
C PRO A 307 15.45 -11.18 17.29
N LEU A 308 15.79 -10.01 16.74
CA LEU A 308 16.84 -9.91 15.72
C LEU A 308 18.22 -10.36 16.22
N ALA A 309 18.53 -10.13 17.50
CA ALA A 309 19.76 -10.61 18.12
C ALA A 309 19.85 -12.15 18.20
N ASP A 310 18.73 -12.87 18.09
CA ASP A 310 18.70 -14.33 18.21
C ASP A 310 19.24 -15.03 16.94
N LEU A 311 19.43 -14.27 15.86
CA LEU A 311 20.14 -14.71 14.65
C LEU A 311 21.64 -14.93 14.89
N ARG A 312 22.18 -14.56 16.06
CA ARG A 312 23.59 -14.79 16.39
C ARG A 312 23.92 -16.28 16.38
N ASN A 313 25.12 -16.60 15.88
CA ASN A 313 25.66 -17.97 15.81
C ASN A 313 24.87 -18.91 14.89
N GLN A 314 24.00 -18.40 14.02
CA GLN A 314 23.27 -19.19 13.04
C GLN A 314 23.42 -18.56 11.66
N GLN A 315 23.70 -19.38 10.66
CA GLN A 315 23.57 -18.96 9.27
C GLN A 315 22.09 -18.98 8.91
N THR A 316 21.52 -17.84 8.49
CA THR A 316 20.10 -17.69 8.15
C THR A 316 19.94 -17.22 6.72
N GLU A 317 18.98 -17.80 6.00
CA GLU A 317 18.55 -17.30 4.70
C GLU A 317 17.21 -16.58 4.85
N VAL A 318 17.12 -15.38 4.31
CA VAL A 318 15.87 -14.64 4.14
C VAL A 318 15.52 -14.69 2.66
N VAL A 319 14.30 -15.14 2.34
CA VAL A 319 13.80 -15.10 0.97
C VAL A 319 12.64 -14.12 0.90
N VAL A 320 12.75 -13.09 0.06
CA VAL A 320 11.67 -12.11 -0.15
C VAL A 320 10.95 -12.38 -1.47
N PHE A 321 9.62 -12.37 -1.43
CA PHE A 321 8.73 -12.41 -2.59
C PHE A 321 8.03 -11.07 -2.71
N GLU A 322 8.29 -10.37 -3.81
CA GLU A 322 7.81 -9.00 -3.98
C GLU A 322 7.58 -8.62 -5.46
N ASP A 323 6.56 -7.80 -5.72
CA ASP A 323 6.20 -7.27 -7.04
C ASP A 323 6.74 -5.84 -7.30
N SER A 324 7.31 -5.20 -6.27
CA SER A 324 7.85 -3.83 -6.31
C SER A 324 9.35 -3.73 -6.04
N VAL A 325 10.02 -2.78 -6.71
CA VAL A 325 11.44 -2.47 -6.44
C VAL A 325 11.63 -2.02 -4.98
N GLY A 326 10.70 -1.22 -4.45
CA GLY A 326 10.78 -0.66 -3.10
C GLY A 326 10.82 -1.72 -2.01
N GLY A 327 10.02 -2.79 -2.14
CA GLY A 327 10.02 -3.89 -1.16
C GLY A 327 11.28 -4.74 -1.19
N ILE A 328 11.84 -5.01 -2.38
CA ILE A 328 13.12 -5.74 -2.50
C ILE A 328 14.26 -4.91 -1.89
N LEU A 329 14.32 -3.60 -2.18
CA LEU A 329 15.32 -2.71 -1.59
C LEU A 329 15.19 -2.63 -0.06
N ALA A 330 13.97 -2.66 0.49
CA ALA A 330 13.76 -2.70 1.93
C ALA A 330 14.38 -3.96 2.57
N ALA A 331 14.18 -5.14 1.95
CA ALA A 331 14.77 -6.40 2.41
C ALA A 331 16.30 -6.41 2.29
N GLN A 332 16.86 -5.89 1.19
CA GLN A 332 18.31 -5.73 1.01
C GLN A 332 18.92 -4.85 2.09
N ARG A 333 18.32 -3.68 2.34
CA ARG A 333 18.76 -2.75 3.39
C ARG A 333 18.67 -3.37 4.79
N ALA A 334 17.61 -4.13 5.06
CA ALA A 334 17.44 -4.86 6.31
C ALA A 334 18.57 -5.89 6.53
N VAL A 335 18.82 -6.76 5.54
CA VAL A 335 19.87 -7.78 5.62
C VAL A 335 21.26 -7.15 5.70
N HIS A 336 21.57 -6.13 4.89
CA HIS A 336 22.82 -5.38 5.01
C HIS A 336 23.01 -4.80 6.41
N LYS A 337 21.94 -4.26 7.02
CA LYS A 337 22.01 -3.74 8.38
C LYS A 337 22.30 -4.85 9.40
N LEU A 338 21.70 -6.03 9.27
CA LEU A 338 21.99 -7.19 10.13
C LEU A 338 23.45 -7.67 9.96
N GLN A 339 23.94 -7.75 8.72
CA GLN A 339 25.33 -8.13 8.41
C GLN A 339 26.35 -7.14 8.98
N ALA A 340 26.04 -5.84 8.98
CA ALA A 340 26.89 -4.82 9.61
C ALA A 340 27.08 -5.03 11.12
N TYR A 341 26.21 -5.83 11.77
CA TYR A 341 26.32 -6.25 13.17
C TYR A 341 26.97 -7.64 13.33
N GLY A 342 27.57 -8.17 12.27
CA GLY A 342 28.27 -9.46 12.28
C GLY A 342 27.34 -10.68 12.25
N LEU A 343 26.08 -10.53 11.83
CA LEU A 343 25.15 -11.64 11.66
C LEU A 343 25.37 -12.31 10.29
N ASP A 344 25.36 -13.65 10.25
CA ASP A 344 25.45 -14.43 9.00
C ASP A 344 24.05 -14.62 8.40
N VAL A 345 23.51 -13.53 7.83
CA VAL A 345 22.21 -13.52 7.16
C VAL A 345 22.43 -13.30 5.68
N ARG A 346 21.82 -14.14 4.84
CA ARG A 346 21.83 -14.01 3.38
C ARG A 346 20.44 -13.65 2.89
N LEU A 347 20.37 -12.87 1.82
CA LEU A 347 19.13 -12.57 1.13
C LEU A 347 19.08 -13.33 -0.19
N ARG A 348 17.93 -13.91 -0.49
CA ARG A 348 17.51 -14.28 -1.84
C ARG A 348 16.24 -13.51 -2.17
N SER A 349 16.19 -12.88 -3.32
CA SER A 349 15.09 -12.00 -3.74
C SER A 349 14.41 -12.54 -4.98
N ILE A 350 13.09 -12.72 -4.88
CA ILE A 350 12.24 -13.25 -5.94
C ILE A 350 11.25 -12.14 -6.33
N GLY A 351 11.50 -11.53 -7.49
CA GLY A 351 10.56 -10.62 -8.12
C GLY A 351 9.39 -11.39 -8.71
N VAL A 352 8.15 -11.00 -8.42
CA VAL A 352 6.94 -11.66 -8.94
C VAL A 352 6.18 -10.71 -9.83
N SER A 353 6.15 -10.98 -11.14
CA SER A 353 5.28 -10.24 -12.05
C SER A 353 5.19 -10.93 -13.42
N PRO A 354 3.99 -11.03 -14.02
CA PRO A 354 3.84 -11.41 -15.42
C PRO A 354 4.07 -10.23 -16.37
N GLU A 355 4.06 -8.98 -15.87
CA GLU A 355 4.08 -7.77 -16.68
C GLU A 355 5.49 -7.36 -17.12
N ALA A 356 5.71 -7.22 -18.43
CA ALA A 356 7.06 -7.00 -18.99
C ALA A 356 7.79 -5.78 -18.40
N SER A 357 7.08 -4.67 -18.17
CA SER A 357 7.66 -3.44 -17.58
C SER A 357 8.09 -3.64 -16.13
N LYS A 358 7.23 -4.22 -15.29
CA LYS A 358 7.57 -4.57 -13.90
C LYS A 358 8.70 -5.58 -13.84
N ARG A 359 8.69 -6.61 -14.71
CA ARG A 359 9.78 -7.60 -14.81
C ARG A 359 11.13 -6.95 -15.10
N ALA A 360 11.18 -6.01 -16.05
CA ALA A 360 12.40 -5.30 -16.38
C ALA A 360 12.93 -4.47 -15.21
N ALA A 361 12.04 -3.82 -14.44
CA ALA A 361 12.41 -3.07 -13.24
C ALA A 361 12.93 -4.01 -12.14
N LEU A 362 12.20 -5.09 -11.85
CA LEU A 362 12.55 -6.08 -10.83
C LEU A 362 13.87 -6.80 -11.13
N ALA A 363 14.18 -7.08 -12.41
CA ALA A 363 15.42 -7.76 -12.80
C ALA A 363 16.70 -6.97 -12.43
N ASN A 364 16.60 -5.68 -12.13
CA ASN A 364 17.73 -4.88 -11.67
C ASN A 364 18.04 -5.05 -10.18
N VAL A 365 17.09 -5.58 -9.40
CA VAL A 365 17.19 -5.67 -7.94
C VAL A 365 16.93 -7.07 -7.38
N ALA A 366 16.21 -7.91 -8.11
CA ALA A 366 15.90 -9.29 -7.73
C ALA A 366 16.96 -10.28 -8.23
N ASP A 367 17.23 -11.34 -7.47
CA ASP A 367 18.10 -12.43 -7.91
C ASP A 367 17.43 -13.27 -9.02
N VAL A 368 16.11 -13.43 -8.93
CA VAL A 368 15.29 -14.12 -9.93
C VAL A 368 13.95 -13.40 -10.09
N VAL A 369 13.43 -13.35 -11.31
CA VAL A 369 12.08 -12.84 -11.60
C VAL A 369 11.22 -13.95 -12.19
N VAL A 370 10.09 -14.22 -11.54
CA VAL A 370 9.09 -15.23 -11.94
C VAL A 370 7.77 -14.56 -12.33
N ASP A 371 6.96 -15.27 -13.12
CA ASP A 371 5.68 -14.75 -13.58
C ASP A 371 4.61 -14.78 -12.47
N ASP A 372 4.71 -15.75 -11.56
CA ASP A 372 3.76 -15.93 -10.47
C ASP A 372 4.42 -16.48 -9.19
N VAL A 373 3.75 -16.28 -8.05
CA VAL A 373 4.26 -16.68 -6.72
C VAL A 373 4.44 -18.18 -6.59
N ASN A 374 3.68 -19.01 -7.30
CA ASN A 374 3.77 -20.47 -7.21
C ASN A 374 5.09 -20.97 -7.79
N ALA A 375 5.50 -20.43 -8.94
CA ALA A 375 6.82 -20.70 -9.51
C ALA A 375 7.93 -20.31 -8.51
N GLY A 376 7.81 -19.13 -7.90
CA GLY A 376 8.75 -18.67 -6.88
C GLY A 376 8.82 -19.60 -5.67
N VAL A 377 7.66 -19.98 -5.11
CA VAL A 377 7.58 -20.91 -3.97
C VAL A 377 8.24 -22.23 -4.34
N MET A 378 7.98 -22.77 -5.54
CA MET A 378 8.61 -24.01 -5.99
C MET A 378 10.14 -23.91 -6.14
N LEU A 379 10.69 -22.73 -6.48
CA LEU A 379 12.15 -22.51 -6.51
C LEU A 379 12.83 -22.53 -5.13
N VAL A 380 12.05 -22.39 -4.05
CA VAL A 380 12.53 -22.43 -2.67
C VAL A 380 12.23 -23.78 -2.03
N LEU A 381 11.05 -24.32 -2.29
CA LEU A 381 10.58 -25.58 -1.70
C LEU A 381 11.06 -26.81 -2.46
N GLY A 382 11.36 -26.69 -3.76
CA GLY A 382 11.70 -27.80 -4.66
C GLY A 382 13.06 -28.46 -4.40
N ASP A 383 13.88 -27.87 -3.53
CA ASP A 383 15.14 -28.44 -3.04
C ASP A 383 14.98 -29.20 -1.70
N SER A 384 13.74 -29.41 -1.22
CA SER A 384 13.41 -30.07 0.07
C SER A 384 13.01 -31.53 -0.05
#